data_AF-A0AA86NPW2-F1
#
_entry.id   AF-A0AA86NPW2-F1
#
_cell.length_a   1.000
_cell.length_b   1.000
_cell.length_c   1.000
_cell.angle_alpha   90.00
_cell.angle_beta   90.00
_cell.angle_gamma   90.00
#
_symmetry.space_group_name_H-M   'P 1'
#
loop_
_entity.id
_entity.type
_entity.pdbx_description
1 polymer ?
#
loop_
_entity_poly.entity_id
_entity_poly.type
_entity_poly.pdbx_seq_one_letter_code
_entity_poly.pdbx_strand_id
1 'polypeptide(L)'
;MLSKQQILMFEKALLELVSAIVHQTISSKLMLFEFTQQLSTTNRKGLWKQIGVLINASQIEVHDYYFNTWSLQFYEDFNHYREEIKNIFQQVIINTPDYKLAIQQSIRTFLKEFPDNKCNERKIYQMLYQYAKSNNKILEVKPNTKAQQQQSLTIFENYAFQKAVNTILQK
;
A
#
# COMPACT_ATOMS: atom_id res chain seq x y z
N MET A 1 -4.21 13.69 17.78
CA MET A 1 -3.16 13.93 16.75
C MET A 1 -1.98 14.52 17.49
N LEU A 2 -0.75 14.07 17.21
CA LEU A 2 0.43 14.51 17.96
C LEU A 2 0.69 16.02 17.79
N SER A 3 1.10 16.67 18.87
CA SER A 3 1.56 18.06 18.87
C SER A 3 2.92 18.21 18.17
N LYS A 4 3.31 19.43 17.80
CA LYS A 4 4.63 19.71 17.21
C LYS A 4 5.79 19.21 18.08
N GLN A 5 5.69 19.39 19.40
CA GLN A 5 6.71 18.92 20.33
C GLN A 5 6.78 17.38 20.35
N GLN A 6 5.63 16.71 20.36
CA GLN A 6 5.54 15.25 20.33
C GLN A 6 6.12 14.66 19.04
N ILE A 7 5.88 15.32 17.89
CA ILE A 7 6.45 14.94 16.60
C ILE A 7 7.98 14.98 16.63
N LEU A 8 8.58 16.03 17.22
CA LEU A 8 10.03 16.13 17.35
C LEU A 8 10.61 15.03 18.25
N MET A 9 9.88 14.64 19.30
CA MET A 9 10.30 13.58 20.22
C MET A 9 10.10 12.17 19.65
N PHE A 10 9.13 12.00 18.75
CA PHE A 10 8.75 10.70 18.19
C PHE A 10 9.93 9.97 17.55
N GLU A 11 10.68 10.63 16.66
CA GLU A 11 11.76 9.98 15.91
C GLU A 11 12.90 9.53 16.84
N LYS A 12 13.22 10.35 17.85
CA LYS A 12 14.21 9.99 18.87
C LYS A 12 13.77 8.77 19.68
N ALA A 13 12.52 8.75 20.14
CA ALA A 13 11.96 7.62 20.88
C ALA A 13 11.90 6.34 20.03
N LEU A 14 11.53 6.47 18.75
CA LEU A 14 11.51 5.35 17.82
C LEU A 14 12.92 4.78 17.62
N LEU A 15 13.92 5.64 17.38
CA LEU A 15 15.32 5.24 17.22
C LEU A 15 15.83 4.48 18.44
N GLU A 16 15.66 5.06 19.64
CA GLU A 16 16.14 4.48 20.89
C GLU A 16 15.56 3.08 21.13
N LEU A 17 14.24 2.93 21.00
CA LEU A 17 13.56 1.67 21.26
C LEU A 17 13.83 0.62 20.18
N VAL A 18 13.87 1.00 18.90
CA VAL A 18 14.16 0.04 17.82
C VAL A 18 15.61 -0.43 17.93
N SER A 19 16.58 0.46 18.17
CA SER A 19 17.98 0.09 18.41
C SER A 19 18.13 -0.86 19.59
N ALA A 20 17.38 -0.66 20.67
CA ALA A 20 17.38 -1.57 21.82
C ALA A 20 16.81 -2.97 21.48
N ILE A 21 15.81 -3.04 20.60
CA ILE A 21 15.18 -4.31 20.20
C ILE A 21 16.06 -5.09 19.22
N VAL A 22 16.69 -4.42 18.26
CA VAL A 22 17.46 -5.08 17.19
C VAL A 22 18.95 -5.25 17.54
N HIS A 23 19.42 -4.63 18.62
CA HIS A 23 20.82 -4.62 19.05
C HIS A 23 21.80 -4.16 17.97
N GLN A 24 21.40 -3.20 17.13
CA GLN A 24 22.23 -2.64 16.06
C GLN A 24 22.20 -1.11 16.06
N THR A 25 23.31 -0.53 15.60
CA THR A 25 23.43 0.91 15.36
C THR A 25 22.62 1.27 14.12
N ILE A 26 21.68 2.20 14.28
CA ILE A 26 20.85 2.70 13.20
C ILE A 26 21.39 4.05 12.76
N SER A 27 21.99 4.09 11.57
CA SER A 27 22.71 5.27 11.06
C SER A 27 21.87 6.18 10.17
N SER A 28 20.67 5.74 9.76
CA SER A 28 19.80 6.52 8.87
C SER A 28 18.31 6.29 9.16
N LYS A 29 17.48 7.24 8.73
CA LYS A 29 16.01 7.11 8.84
C LYS A 29 15.45 5.95 8.02
N LEU A 30 16.05 5.67 6.85
CA LEU A 30 15.66 4.55 6.01
C LEU A 30 15.91 3.22 6.74
N MET A 31 17.07 3.07 7.36
CA MET A 31 17.41 1.90 8.17
C MET A 31 16.48 1.76 9.38
N LEU A 32 16.16 2.86 10.07
CA LEU A 32 15.17 2.87 11.15
C LEU A 32 13.81 2.35 10.68
N PHE A 33 13.36 2.82 9.52
CA PHE A 33 12.12 2.39 8.90
C PHE A 33 12.14 0.89 8.56
N GLU A 34 13.19 0.41 7.89
CA GLU A 34 13.35 -1.00 7.51
C GLU A 34 13.34 -1.93 8.73
N PHE A 35 14.11 -1.61 9.78
CA PHE A 35 14.08 -2.40 11.02
C PHE A 35 12.71 -2.40 11.69
N THR A 36 12.03 -1.25 11.70
CA THR A 36 10.66 -1.16 12.26
C THR A 36 9.68 -2.07 11.50
N GLN A 37 9.82 -2.20 10.18
CA GLN A 37 8.99 -3.08 9.35
C GLN A 37 9.26 -4.57 9.60
N GLN A 38 10.47 -4.93 10.02
CA GLN A 38 10.87 -6.31 10.31
C GLN A 38 10.52 -6.78 11.73
N LEU A 39 10.11 -5.87 12.62
CA LEU A 39 9.70 -6.23 13.98
C LEU A 39 8.50 -7.18 13.97
N SER A 40 8.56 -8.22 14.82
CA SER A 40 7.43 -9.10 15.08
C SER A 40 6.19 -8.33 15.55
N THR A 41 5.00 -8.88 15.34
CA THR A 41 3.74 -8.24 15.77
C THR A 41 3.73 -7.93 17.26
N THR A 42 4.32 -8.80 18.09
CA THR A 42 4.45 -8.61 19.55
C THR A 42 5.32 -7.38 19.87
N ASN A 43 6.52 -7.31 19.29
CA ASN A 43 7.44 -6.19 19.52
C ASN A 43 6.85 -4.88 19.02
N ARG A 44 6.19 -4.89 17.86
CA ARG A 44 5.57 -3.71 17.26
C ARG A 44 4.40 -3.17 18.08
N LYS A 45 3.56 -4.05 18.65
CA LYS A 45 2.46 -3.63 19.55
C LYS A 45 3.00 -2.98 20.83
N GLY A 46 4.04 -3.56 21.42
CA GLY A 46 4.71 -3.00 22.60
C GLY A 46 5.39 -1.65 22.32
N LEU A 47 6.01 -1.52 21.14
CA LEU A 47 6.72 -0.32 20.70
C LEU A 47 5.86 0.94 20.74
N TRP A 48 4.66 0.90 20.14
CA TRP A 48 3.76 2.07 20.10
C TRP A 48 3.32 2.53 21.49
N LYS A 49 3.08 1.57 22.40
CA LYS A 49 2.75 1.88 23.79
C LYS A 49 3.91 2.57 24.50
N GLN A 50 5.13 2.06 24.33
CA GLN A 50 6.33 2.62 24.95
C GLN A 50 6.66 4.03 24.43
N ILE A 51 6.60 4.24 23.11
CA ILE A 51 6.75 5.58 22.52
C ILE A 51 5.69 6.53 23.06
N GLY A 52 4.43 6.08 23.18
CA GLY A 52 3.34 6.88 23.75
C GLY A 52 3.65 7.37 25.16
N VAL A 53 4.19 6.51 26.02
CA VAL A 53 4.63 6.91 27.37
C VAL A 53 5.74 7.95 27.30
N LEU A 54 6.76 7.76 26.46
CA LEU A 54 7.91 8.67 26.35
C LEU A 54 7.55 10.07 25.85
N ILE A 55 6.55 10.18 24.98
CA ILE A 55 6.14 11.46 24.38
C ILE A 55 4.82 11.99 24.97
N ASN A 56 4.30 11.38 26.03
CA ASN A 56 3.01 11.71 26.65
C ASN A 56 1.85 11.74 25.63
N ALA A 57 1.73 10.70 24.82
CA ALA A 57 0.67 10.52 23.83
C ALA A 57 0.03 9.13 23.96
N SER A 58 -1.20 8.98 23.47
CA SER A 58 -1.83 7.66 23.44
C SER A 58 -1.15 6.72 22.43
N GLN A 59 -1.21 5.42 22.69
CA GLN A 59 -0.72 4.40 21.76
C GLN A 59 -1.34 4.55 20.36
N ILE A 60 -2.64 4.89 20.30
CA ILE A 60 -3.39 5.04 19.05
C ILE A 60 -2.83 6.21 18.25
N GLU A 61 -2.58 7.36 18.88
CA GLU A 61 -2.04 8.54 18.19
C GLU A 61 -0.64 8.31 17.64
N VAL A 62 0.22 7.60 18.40
CA VAL A 62 1.56 7.22 17.97
C VAL A 62 1.50 6.26 16.78
N HIS A 63 0.69 5.22 16.89
CA HIS A 63 0.46 4.26 15.81
C HIS A 63 0.00 4.97 14.53
N ASP A 64 -1.02 5.82 14.65
CA ASP A 64 -1.59 6.51 13.49
C ASP A 64 -0.61 7.51 12.90
N TYR A 65 0.15 8.23 13.72
CA TYR A 65 1.21 9.11 13.24
C TYR A 65 2.30 8.35 12.47
N TYR A 66 2.74 7.19 12.97
CA TYR A 66 3.70 6.35 12.27
C TYR A 66 3.17 5.94 10.89
N PHE A 67 2.01 5.30 10.82
CA PHE A 67 1.52 4.71 9.57
C PHE A 67 0.97 5.73 8.56
N ASN A 68 0.40 6.85 9.03
CA ASN A 68 -0.26 7.83 8.17
C ASN A 68 0.60 9.05 7.87
N THR A 69 1.77 9.20 8.50
CA THR A 69 2.63 10.36 8.29
C THR A 69 4.10 9.96 8.19
N TRP A 70 4.69 9.46 9.28
CA TRP A 70 6.14 9.25 9.31
C TRP A 70 6.61 8.16 8.34
N SER A 71 5.92 7.02 8.24
CA SER A 71 6.35 5.93 7.35
C SER A 71 6.16 6.27 5.87
N LEU A 72 5.25 7.20 5.55
CA LEU A 72 4.92 7.53 4.16
C LEU A 72 6.07 8.21 3.41
N GLN A 73 7.00 8.85 4.12
CA GLN A 73 8.17 9.51 3.52
C GLN A 73 9.14 8.53 2.84
N PHE A 74 9.03 7.22 3.10
CA PHE A 74 9.90 6.18 2.53
C PHE A 74 9.26 5.44 1.34
N TYR A 75 8.02 5.80 0.99
CA TYR A 75 7.33 5.19 -0.14
C TYR A 75 7.23 6.19 -1.30
N GLU A 76 7.28 5.66 -2.50
CA GLU A 76 7.02 6.42 -3.72
C GLU A 76 5.52 6.70 -3.88
N ASP A 77 5.21 7.80 -4.58
CA ASP A 77 3.84 8.11 -4.94
C ASP A 77 3.35 7.21 -6.07
N PHE A 78 2.45 6.29 -5.74
CA PHE A 78 1.85 5.36 -6.70
C PHE A 78 0.89 6.02 -7.70
N ASN A 79 0.59 7.33 -7.57
CA ASN A 79 -0.36 8.02 -8.43
C ASN A 79 -0.03 7.91 -9.93
N HIS A 80 1.26 7.86 -10.30
CA HIS A 80 1.69 7.68 -11.69
C HIS A 80 1.35 6.28 -12.25
N TYR A 81 1.12 5.29 -11.39
CA TYR A 81 0.76 3.91 -11.75
C TYR A 81 -0.74 3.62 -11.59
N ARG A 82 -1.54 4.64 -11.35
CA ARG A 82 -2.94 4.48 -10.95
C ARG A 82 -3.77 3.74 -11.99
N GLU A 83 -3.55 4.02 -13.26
CA GLU A 83 -4.30 3.37 -14.35
C GLU A 83 -3.81 1.94 -14.58
N GLU A 84 -2.50 1.68 -14.50
CA GLU A 84 -1.90 0.35 -14.57
C GLU A 84 -2.46 -0.55 -13.47
N ILE A 85 -2.49 -0.06 -12.22
CA ILE A 85 -3.03 -0.81 -11.08
C ILE A 85 -4.53 -1.13 -11.29
N LYS A 86 -5.32 -0.18 -11.82
CA LYS A 86 -6.74 -0.43 -12.14
C LYS A 86 -6.90 -1.46 -13.24
N ASN A 87 -6.09 -1.41 -14.29
CA ASN A 87 -6.13 -2.37 -15.40
C ASN A 87 -5.79 -3.78 -14.91
N ILE A 88 -4.75 -3.93 -14.08
CA ILE A 88 -4.43 -5.20 -13.42
C ILE A 88 -5.63 -5.70 -12.60
N PHE A 89 -6.29 -4.82 -11.85
CA PHE A 89 -7.47 -5.19 -11.07
C PHE A 89 -8.64 -5.66 -11.93
N GLN A 90 -8.94 -4.96 -13.03
CA GLN A 90 -9.97 -5.37 -13.98
C GLN A 90 -9.69 -6.75 -14.58
N GLN A 91 -8.42 -7.08 -14.86
CA GLN A 91 -8.05 -8.40 -15.38
C GLN A 91 -8.22 -9.50 -14.33
N VAL A 92 -7.86 -9.22 -13.08
CA VAL A 92 -7.93 -10.19 -11.99
C VAL A 92 -9.37 -10.46 -11.57
N ILE A 93 -10.21 -9.44 -11.43
CA ILE A 93 -11.59 -9.58 -10.93
C ILE A 93 -12.48 -10.44 -11.85
N ILE A 94 -12.16 -10.51 -13.15
CA ILE A 94 -12.88 -11.38 -14.11
C ILE A 94 -12.77 -12.85 -13.71
N ASN A 95 -11.61 -13.27 -13.19
CA ASN A 95 -11.33 -14.66 -12.83
C ASN A 95 -11.43 -14.92 -11.31
N THR A 96 -11.53 -13.87 -10.51
CA THR A 96 -11.59 -13.93 -9.04
C THR A 96 -12.81 -13.15 -8.54
N PRO A 97 -13.98 -13.80 -8.34
CA PRO A 97 -15.21 -13.12 -7.93
C PRO A 97 -15.16 -12.50 -6.52
N ASP A 98 -14.22 -12.95 -5.68
CA ASP A 98 -13.97 -12.33 -4.38
C ASP A 98 -13.14 -11.06 -4.55
N TYR A 99 -13.77 -9.90 -4.31
CA TYR A 99 -13.11 -8.60 -4.45
C TYR A 99 -11.90 -8.43 -3.54
N LYS A 100 -11.90 -8.96 -2.30
CA LYS A 100 -10.76 -8.82 -1.38
C LYS A 100 -9.58 -9.60 -1.92
N LEU A 101 -9.85 -10.82 -2.38
CA LEU A 101 -8.84 -11.68 -2.98
C LEU A 101 -8.31 -11.06 -4.29
N ALA A 102 -9.18 -10.51 -5.12
CA ALA A 102 -8.79 -9.82 -6.35
C ALA A 102 -7.89 -8.62 -6.07
N ILE A 103 -8.23 -7.76 -5.11
CA ILE A 103 -7.37 -6.62 -4.71
C ILE A 103 -5.99 -7.10 -4.27
N GLN A 104 -5.92 -8.13 -3.42
CA GLN A 104 -4.65 -8.68 -2.95
C GLN A 104 -3.81 -9.26 -4.09
N GLN A 105 -4.44 -9.99 -5.01
CA GLN A 105 -3.79 -10.51 -6.21
C GLN A 105 -3.28 -9.39 -7.11
N SER A 106 -4.06 -8.33 -7.32
CA SER A 106 -3.63 -7.18 -8.13
C SER A 106 -2.43 -6.45 -7.54
N ILE A 107 -2.40 -6.25 -6.22
CA ILE A 107 -1.23 -5.65 -5.55
C ILE A 107 0.00 -6.54 -5.75
N ARG A 108 -0.12 -7.86 -5.57
CA ARG A 108 0.99 -8.79 -5.80
C ARG A 108 1.48 -8.77 -7.25
N THR A 109 0.57 -8.75 -8.22
CA THR A 109 0.91 -8.64 -9.65
C THR A 109 1.64 -7.33 -9.93
N PHE A 110 1.12 -6.21 -9.43
CA PHE A 110 1.74 -4.90 -9.59
C PHE A 110 3.17 -4.88 -9.01
N LEU A 111 3.37 -5.33 -7.77
CA LEU A 111 4.70 -5.36 -7.14
C LEU A 111 5.68 -6.31 -7.85
N LYS A 112 5.18 -7.35 -8.51
CA LYS A 112 6.01 -8.25 -9.33
C LYS A 112 6.43 -7.61 -10.65
N GLU A 113 5.56 -6.81 -11.27
CA GLU A 113 5.86 -6.08 -12.52
C GLU A 113 6.77 -4.87 -12.28
N PHE A 114 6.70 -4.27 -11.09
CA PHE A 114 7.50 -3.10 -10.71
C PHE A 114 8.29 -3.38 -9.40
N PRO A 115 9.29 -4.28 -9.42
CA PRO A 115 9.97 -4.75 -8.21
C PRO A 115 10.82 -3.68 -7.50
N ASP A 116 11.31 -2.69 -8.24
CA ASP A 116 12.09 -1.58 -7.68
C ASP A 116 11.21 -0.52 -7.00
N ASN A 117 9.90 -0.62 -7.18
CA ASN A 117 8.97 0.43 -6.77
C ASN A 117 8.57 0.26 -5.30
N LYS A 118 9.00 1.21 -4.47
CA LYS A 118 8.65 1.25 -3.04
C LYS A 118 7.27 1.86 -2.83
N CYS A 119 6.24 1.35 -3.48
CA CYS A 119 4.87 1.84 -3.29
C CYS A 119 4.26 1.34 -1.97
N ASN A 120 3.44 2.17 -1.34
CA ASN A 120 2.73 1.77 -0.12
C ASN A 120 1.52 0.87 -0.44
N GLU A 121 1.64 -0.43 -0.16
CA GLU A 121 0.58 -1.43 -0.42
C GLU A 121 -0.77 -1.05 0.18
N ARG A 122 -0.79 -0.49 1.39
CA ARG A 122 -2.04 -0.09 2.06
C ARG A 122 -2.75 1.01 1.29
N LYS A 123 -2.01 1.99 0.75
CA LYS A 123 -2.60 3.04 -0.10
C LYS A 123 -3.14 2.47 -1.40
N ILE A 124 -2.41 1.55 -2.03
CA ILE A 124 -2.88 0.85 -3.24
C ILE A 124 -4.17 0.07 -2.93
N TYR A 125 -4.20 -0.67 -1.82
CA TYR A 125 -5.38 -1.38 -1.36
C TYR A 125 -6.57 -0.44 -1.16
N GLN A 126 -6.37 0.69 -0.47
CA GLN A 126 -7.43 1.67 -0.25
C GLN A 126 -7.97 2.24 -1.57
N MET A 127 -7.09 2.57 -2.51
CA MET A 127 -7.48 3.05 -3.83
C MET A 127 -8.29 1.99 -4.58
N LEU A 128 -7.83 0.75 -4.64
CA LEU A 128 -8.54 -0.34 -5.30
C LEU A 128 -9.86 -0.68 -4.61
N TYR A 129 -9.92 -0.63 -3.29
CA TYR A 129 -11.16 -0.82 -2.54
C TYR A 129 -12.18 0.28 -2.86
N GLN A 130 -11.76 1.54 -2.92
CA GLN A 130 -12.64 2.64 -3.34
C GLN A 130 -13.07 2.49 -4.80
N TYR A 131 -12.15 2.13 -5.69
CA TYR A 131 -12.43 1.86 -7.09
C TYR A 131 -13.45 0.73 -7.25
N ALA A 132 -13.23 -0.40 -6.59
CA ALA A 132 -14.15 -1.53 -6.58
C ALA A 132 -15.51 -1.13 -6.01
N LYS A 133 -15.56 -0.38 -4.89
CA LYS A 133 -16.81 0.09 -4.29
C LYS A 133 -17.60 1.02 -5.22
N SER A 134 -16.92 1.95 -5.89
CA SER A 134 -17.55 2.86 -6.86
C SER A 134 -18.09 2.14 -8.09
N ASN A 135 -17.38 1.09 -8.53
CA ASN A 135 -17.83 0.22 -9.63
C ASN A 135 -18.80 -0.87 -9.17
N ASN A 136 -18.90 -1.18 -7.87
CA ASN A 136 -19.80 -2.20 -7.32
C ASN A 136 -21.27 -1.75 -7.26
N LYS A 137 -21.60 -0.47 -7.52
CA LYS A 137 -22.97 -0.11 -7.94
C LYS A 137 -23.40 -0.85 -9.23
N ILE A 138 -22.45 -1.46 -9.96
CA ILE A 138 -22.69 -2.26 -11.18
C ILE A 138 -22.65 -3.78 -10.88
N LEU A 139 -22.15 -4.23 -9.72
CA LEU A 139 -21.91 -5.66 -9.40
C LEU A 139 -22.78 -6.22 -8.27
N GLU A 140 -23.62 -5.42 -7.61
CA GLU A 140 -24.78 -5.93 -6.82
C GLU A 140 -25.94 -6.43 -7.71
N VAL A 141 -25.82 -6.31 -9.03
CA VAL A 141 -26.71 -7.01 -9.95
C VAL A 141 -26.22 -8.45 -10.05
N LYS A 142 -27.05 -9.37 -9.56
CA LYS A 142 -26.92 -10.84 -9.73
C LYS A 142 -26.32 -11.21 -11.10
N PRO A 143 -25.56 -12.32 -11.19
CA PRO A 143 -24.88 -12.70 -12.43
C PRO A 143 -25.90 -12.82 -13.55
N ASN A 144 -25.91 -11.86 -14.48
CA ASN A 144 -26.66 -12.02 -15.70
C ASN A 144 -25.94 -11.41 -16.91
N THR A 145 -25.69 -12.30 -17.86
CA THR A 145 -25.56 -12.11 -19.31
C THR A 145 -24.33 -11.39 -19.87
N LYS A 146 -23.52 -12.18 -20.61
CA LYS A 146 -22.70 -11.99 -21.84
C LYS A 146 -22.23 -10.59 -22.29
N ALA A 147 -22.96 -9.51 -22.01
CA ALA A 147 -22.64 -8.14 -22.41
C ALA A 147 -21.45 -7.54 -21.61
N GLN A 148 -21.32 -7.88 -20.31
CA GLN A 148 -20.19 -7.39 -19.50
C GLN A 148 -18.86 -8.03 -19.91
N GLN A 149 -18.87 -9.29 -20.38
CA GLN A 149 -17.68 -9.97 -20.90
C GLN A 149 -17.14 -9.28 -22.17
N GLN A 150 -18.01 -8.81 -23.06
CA GLN A 150 -17.59 -8.12 -24.29
C GLN A 150 -16.96 -6.75 -24.02
N GLN A 151 -17.47 -5.98 -23.05
CA GLN A 151 -16.83 -4.72 -22.67
C GLN A 151 -15.45 -4.94 -22.03
N SER A 152 -15.29 -5.94 -21.15
CA SER A 152 -13.98 -6.28 -20.60
C SER A 152 -12.99 -6.79 -21.65
N LEU A 153 -13.45 -7.54 -22.66
CA LEU A 153 -12.63 -8.00 -23.80
C LEU A 153 -12.11 -6.82 -24.63
N THR A 154 -12.97 -5.84 -24.94
CA THR A 154 -12.54 -4.64 -25.71
C THR A 154 -11.54 -3.76 -24.97
N ILE A 155 -11.63 -3.69 -23.63
CA ILE A 155 -10.64 -2.96 -22.82
C ILE A 155 -9.30 -3.72 -22.80
N PHE A 156 -9.35 -5.05 -22.71
CA PHE A 156 -8.17 -5.90 -22.75
C PHE A 156 -7.42 -5.81 -24.09
N GLU A 157 -8.13 -5.88 -25.21
CA GLU A 157 -7.56 -5.76 -26.55
C GLU A 157 -6.88 -4.39 -26.75
N ASN A 158 -7.51 -3.31 -26.27
CA ASN A 158 -6.94 -1.97 -26.33
C ASN A 158 -5.68 -1.81 -25.46
N TYR A 159 -5.65 -2.39 -24.25
CA TYR A 159 -4.47 -2.34 -23.39
C TYR A 159 -3.31 -3.17 -23.94
N ALA A 160 -3.58 -4.40 -24.41
CA ALA A 160 -2.56 -5.26 -25.02
C ALA A 160 -1.96 -4.59 -26.27
N PHE A 161 -2.80 -3.93 -27.08
CA PHE A 161 -2.37 -3.15 -28.22
C PHE A 161 -1.50 -1.95 -27.81
N GLN A 162 -1.92 -1.15 -26.82
CA GLN A 162 -1.12 -0.01 -26.33
C GLN A 162 0.22 -0.44 -25.74
N LYS A 163 0.25 -1.53 -24.97
CA LYS A 163 1.50 -2.10 -24.42
C LYS A 163 2.44 -2.57 -25.52
N ALA A 164 1.92 -3.23 -26.56
CA ALA A 164 2.69 -3.65 -27.72
C ALA A 164 3.26 -2.46 -28.50
N VAL A 165 2.45 -1.42 -28.75
CA VAL A 165 2.87 -0.18 -29.42
C VAL A 165 3.97 0.54 -28.65
N ASN A 166 3.81 0.71 -27.34
CA ASN A 166 4.82 1.38 -26.51
C ASN A 166 6.14 0.59 -26.43
N THR A 167 6.09 -0.74 -26.50
CA THR A 167 7.29 -1.60 -26.55
C THR A 167 8.03 -1.49 -27.88
N ILE A 168 7.32 -1.21 -28.97
CA ILE A 168 7.91 -1.03 -30.31
C ILE A 168 8.52 0.37 -30.46
N LEU A 169 7.91 1.41 -29.87
CA LEU A 169 8.36 2.80 -29.98
C LEU A 169 9.56 3.16 -29.07
N GLN A 170 9.97 2.27 -28.17
CA GLN A 170 11.14 2.45 -27.29
C GLN A 170 12.39 1.69 -27.77
N LYS A 171 12.39 1.16 -29.00
CA LYS A 171 13.56 0.61 -29.70
C LYS A 171 13.97 1.51 -30.84
#